data_AF-Q5MAE7-F1
#
_entry.id   AF-Q5MAE7-F1
#
_cell.length_a   1.000
_cell.length_b   1.000
_cell.length_c   1.000
_cell.angle_alpha   90.00
_cell.angle_beta   90.00
_cell.angle_gamma   90.00
#
_symmetry.space_group_name_H-M   'P 1'
#
loop_
_entity.id
_entity.type
_entity.pdbx_description
1 polymer ?
#
loop_
_entity_poly.entity_id
_entity_poly.type
_entity_poly.pdbx_seq_one_letter_code
_entity_poly.pdbx_strand_id
1 'polypeptide(L)'
;DSKCISPLVLGIYTFTKRCNVEEFELKSRKTIGYTTVTHFNVVHVDCHTSAIRLTRGRDEWERASLQNANTRCNGLLPLWGPEVSEAAFSACMTRHASYMQESTQRCDISYTNSIHDLKLLLMRFAWERSFHDDAGGGVYTFRF
;
A
#
# COMPACT_ATOMS: atom_id res chain seq x y z
N ASP A 1 -3.45 30.28 13.41
CA ASP A 1 -4.53 29.53 14.08
C ASP A 1 -5.79 29.45 13.24
N SER A 2 -5.93 28.36 12.50
CA SER A 2 -7.18 27.97 11.84
C SER A 2 -7.27 26.44 11.87
N LYS A 3 -7.95 25.96 12.91
CA LYS A 3 -8.44 24.60 13.20
C LYS A 3 -8.54 23.69 11.97
N CYS A 4 -7.54 22.84 11.76
CA CYS A 4 -7.74 21.54 11.10
C CYS A 4 -8.27 20.56 12.16
N ILE A 5 -9.55 20.66 12.48
CA ILE A 5 -10.31 19.57 13.12
C ILE A 5 -11.42 19.22 12.13
N SER A 6 -11.02 18.72 10.96
CA SER A 6 -11.89 17.85 10.18
C SER A 6 -11.58 16.42 10.66
N PRO A 7 -12.57 15.51 10.69
CA PRO A 7 -12.30 14.10 10.94
C PRO A 7 -11.64 13.52 9.68
N LEU A 8 -10.34 13.82 9.54
CA LEU A 8 -9.55 13.50 8.37
C LEU A 8 -9.28 12.01 8.36
N VAL A 9 -9.63 11.35 7.26
CA VAL A 9 -9.27 9.95 7.03
C VAL A 9 -7.74 9.85 7.05
N LEU A 10 -7.22 8.99 7.90
CA LEU A 10 -5.81 8.62 7.89
C LEU A 10 -5.59 7.55 6.81
N GLY A 11 -4.42 7.58 6.19
CA GLY A 11 -3.98 6.57 5.24
C GLY A 11 -2.58 6.09 5.58
N ILE A 12 -2.36 4.79 5.47
CA ILE A 12 -1.02 4.19 5.53
C ILE A 12 -0.47 4.10 4.12
N TYR A 13 0.76 4.55 3.89
CA TYR A 13 1.44 4.31 2.62
C TYR A 13 1.68 2.82 2.38
N THR A 14 1.23 2.33 1.24
CA THR A 14 1.42 0.93 0.83
C THR A 14 2.18 0.87 -0.49
N PHE A 15 2.91 -0.22 -0.68
CA PHE A 15 3.47 -0.61 -1.97
C PHE A 15 2.93 -1.98 -2.36
N THR A 16 2.18 -2.03 -3.45
CA THR A 16 1.59 -3.25 -3.99
C THR A 16 2.22 -3.57 -5.33
N LYS A 17 2.50 -4.85 -5.59
CA LYS A 17 2.94 -5.30 -6.91
C LYS A 17 2.32 -6.63 -7.28
N ARG A 18 2.23 -6.89 -8.58
CA ARG A 18 1.87 -8.19 -9.13
C ARG A 18 3.00 -9.21 -8.87
N CYS A 19 2.63 -10.43 -8.45
CA CYS A 19 3.59 -11.52 -8.26
C CYS A 19 2.92 -12.90 -8.46
N ASN A 20 3.73 -13.97 -8.43
CA ASN A 20 3.20 -15.32 -8.38
C ASN A 20 2.70 -15.61 -6.95
N VAL A 21 1.53 -16.26 -6.81
CA VAL A 21 1.01 -16.62 -5.48
C VAL A 21 1.75 -17.80 -4.87
N GLU A 22 2.34 -18.66 -5.70
CA GLU A 22 3.12 -19.83 -5.29
C GLU A 22 4.41 -19.92 -6.10
N GLU A 23 5.55 -19.83 -5.41
CA GLU A 23 6.87 -19.98 -6.02
C GLU A 23 7.03 -21.41 -6.58
N PHE A 24 6.59 -22.40 -5.81
CA PHE A 24 6.76 -23.84 -6.10
C PHE A 24 5.57 -24.49 -6.82
N GLU A 25 4.64 -23.73 -7.40
CA GLU A 25 3.55 -24.34 -8.17
C GLU A 25 4.10 -25.17 -9.34
N LEU A 26 3.78 -26.45 -9.41
CA LEU A 26 4.34 -27.36 -10.43
C LEU A 26 3.79 -27.10 -11.85
N LYS A 27 2.77 -26.26 -11.99
CA LYS A 27 2.20 -25.88 -13.28
C LYS A 27 3.16 -24.99 -14.08
N SER A 28 3.15 -25.17 -15.40
CA SER A 28 3.95 -24.36 -16.33
C SER A 28 3.56 -22.87 -16.30
N ARG A 29 2.26 -22.58 -16.17
CA ARG A 29 1.74 -21.22 -15.96
C ARG A 29 1.45 -21.03 -14.48
N LYS A 30 2.25 -20.18 -13.84
CA LYS A 30 2.07 -19.82 -12.42
C LYS A 30 0.80 -19.01 -12.22
N THR A 31 0.13 -19.29 -11.11
CA THR A 31 -1.01 -18.51 -10.65
C THR A 31 -0.54 -17.13 -10.21
N ILE A 32 -1.20 -16.10 -10.72
CA ILE A 32 -0.84 -14.71 -10.52
C ILE A 32 -1.74 -14.11 -9.45
N GLY A 33 -1.11 -13.38 -8.53
CA GLY A 33 -1.77 -12.55 -7.53
C GLY A 33 -0.99 -11.26 -7.33
N TYR A 34 -0.97 -10.80 -6.10
CA TYR A 34 -0.25 -9.61 -5.70
C TYR A 34 0.38 -9.79 -4.32
N THR A 35 1.30 -8.90 -4.00
CA THR A 35 1.77 -8.71 -2.63
C THR A 35 1.82 -7.24 -2.27
N THR A 36 1.49 -6.92 -1.02
CA THR A 36 1.44 -5.56 -0.48
C THR A 36 2.33 -5.45 0.75
N VAL A 37 3.25 -4.49 0.74
CA VAL A 37 4.12 -4.16 1.88
C VAL A 37 3.90 -2.72 2.31
N THR A 38 4.26 -2.42 3.55
CA THR A 38 4.18 -1.07 4.11
C THR A 38 5.27 -0.86 5.16
N HIS A 39 5.80 0.36 5.21
CA HIS A 39 6.63 0.85 6.32
C HIS A 39 5.81 1.46 7.45
N PHE A 40 4.47 1.39 7.34
CA PHE A 40 3.52 1.88 8.32
C PHE A 40 3.57 3.40 8.57
N ASN A 41 4.06 4.16 7.59
CA ASN A 41 4.03 5.62 7.63
C ASN A 41 2.60 6.11 7.36
N VAL A 42 2.07 6.90 8.30
CA VAL A 42 0.68 7.38 8.30
C VAL A 42 0.63 8.84 7.85
N VAL A 43 -0.36 9.18 7.03
CA VAL A 43 -0.62 10.54 6.56
C VAL A 43 -2.12 10.82 6.53
N HIS A 44 -2.55 12.07 6.69
CA HIS A 44 -3.92 12.44 6.33
C HIS A 44 -4.09 12.36 4.81
N VAL A 45 -5.15 11.69 4.35
CA VAL A 45 -5.41 11.53 2.92
C VAL A 45 -5.56 12.89 2.23
N ASP A 46 -6.11 13.89 2.91
CA ASP A 46 -6.24 15.25 2.38
C ASP A 46 -4.91 16.00 2.29
N CYS A 47 -4.00 15.79 3.25
CA CYS A 47 -2.64 16.35 3.18
C CYS A 47 -1.90 15.79 1.96
N HIS A 48 -1.99 14.48 1.74
CA HIS A 48 -1.43 13.83 0.55
C HIS A 48 -2.05 14.37 -0.75
N THR A 49 -3.39 14.38 -0.84
CA THR A 49 -4.12 14.87 -2.02
C THR A 49 -3.77 16.33 -2.34
N SER A 50 -3.67 17.17 -1.31
CA SER A 50 -3.29 18.59 -1.46
C SER A 50 -1.85 18.73 -1.96
N ALA A 51 -0.92 17.96 -1.41
CA ALA A 51 0.49 17.97 -1.83
C ALA A 51 0.67 17.54 -3.29
N ILE A 52 -0.08 16.53 -3.74
CA ILE A 52 -0.05 16.07 -5.13
C ILE A 52 -0.63 17.13 -6.07
N ARG A 53 -1.77 17.73 -5.73
CA ARG A 53 -2.43 18.75 -6.59
C ARG A 53 -1.53 19.95 -6.87
N LEU A 54 -0.69 20.32 -5.90
CA LEU A 54 0.28 21.40 -6.04
C LEU A 54 1.45 21.04 -6.97
N THR A 55 1.60 19.76 -7.32
CA THR A 55 2.63 19.28 -8.23
C THR A 55 2.05 18.86 -9.57
N ARG A 56 2.01 19.79 -10.51
CA ARG A 56 1.67 19.46 -11.91
C ARG A 56 2.87 18.74 -12.57
N GLY A 57 2.64 17.54 -13.11
CA GLY A 57 3.53 16.89 -14.08
C GLY A 57 4.63 15.96 -13.55
N ARG A 58 4.62 15.56 -12.28
CA ARG A 58 5.46 14.45 -11.75
C ARG A 58 4.58 13.27 -11.36
N ASP A 59 5.14 12.07 -11.42
CA ASP A 59 4.50 10.84 -10.95
C ASP A 59 4.14 11.01 -9.45
N GLU A 60 2.85 10.83 -9.13
CA GLU A 60 2.27 10.99 -7.79
C GLU A 60 3.13 10.31 -6.71
N TRP A 61 3.60 9.12 -7.05
CA TRP A 61 4.24 8.18 -6.15
C TRP A 61 5.73 8.44 -5.99
N GLU A 62 6.40 8.96 -7.02
CA GLU A 62 7.76 9.47 -6.90
C GLU A 62 7.84 10.54 -5.80
N ARG A 63 6.89 11.48 -5.75
CA ARG A 63 6.88 12.52 -4.71
C ARG A 63 6.37 12.03 -3.37
N ALA A 64 5.37 11.17 -3.38
CA ALA A 64 4.88 10.54 -2.15
C ALA A 64 6.03 9.80 -1.45
N SER A 65 6.93 9.15 -2.21
CA SER A 65 8.08 8.45 -1.64
C SER A 65 9.00 9.36 -0.82
N LEU A 66 9.21 10.61 -1.25
CA LEU A 66 10.03 11.60 -0.53
C LEU A 66 9.43 11.96 0.84
N GLN A 67 8.09 12.03 0.93
CA GLN A 67 7.38 12.26 2.18
C GLN A 67 7.27 10.98 3.03
N ASN A 68 7.37 9.82 2.37
CA ASN A 68 7.36 8.49 2.95
C ASN A 68 8.77 8.01 3.33
N ALA A 69 9.65 8.90 3.82
CA ALA A 69 11.03 8.59 4.19
C ALA A 69 11.87 7.90 3.09
N ASN A 70 11.70 8.35 1.83
CA ASN A 70 12.31 7.76 0.63
C ASN A 70 11.93 6.29 0.39
N THR A 71 10.77 5.85 0.87
CA THR A 71 10.23 4.52 0.63
C THR A 71 9.21 4.56 -0.50
N ARG A 72 9.34 3.67 -1.48
CA ARG A 72 8.36 3.51 -2.56
C ARG A 72 6.98 3.20 -1.99
N CYS A 73 5.98 3.82 -2.58
CA CYS A 73 4.57 3.61 -2.29
C CYS A 73 3.80 3.83 -3.58
N ASN A 74 2.71 3.10 -3.78
CA ASN A 74 1.81 3.26 -4.93
C ASN A 74 0.33 3.16 -4.53
N GLY A 75 0.06 3.32 -3.25
CA GLY A 75 -1.28 3.34 -2.70
C GLY A 75 -1.32 3.91 -1.29
N LEU A 76 -2.55 4.19 -0.86
CA LEU A 76 -2.88 4.51 0.52
C LEU A 76 -3.94 3.53 0.99
N LEU A 77 -3.71 2.88 2.13
CA LEU A 77 -4.71 2.08 2.85
C LEU A 77 -5.44 2.97 3.86
N PRO A 78 -6.73 3.28 3.66
CA PRO A 78 -7.50 4.12 4.56
C PRO A 78 -7.72 3.45 5.91
N LEU A 79 -7.67 4.24 6.98
CA LEU A 79 -8.02 3.84 8.34
C LEU A 79 -9.33 4.51 8.76
N TRP A 80 -10.27 3.72 9.28
CA TRP A 80 -11.53 4.25 9.78
C TRP A 80 -11.36 4.71 11.22
N GLY A 81 -11.27 6.02 11.42
CA GLY A 81 -11.27 6.63 12.74
C GLY A 81 -12.68 6.79 13.33
N PRO A 82 -12.81 6.90 14.67
CA PRO A 82 -14.11 7.01 15.35
C PRO A 82 -14.92 8.25 14.96
N GLU A 83 -14.25 9.34 14.58
CA GLU A 83 -14.90 10.60 14.20
C GLU A 83 -15.13 10.70 12.67
N VAL A 84 -14.62 9.74 11.89
CA VAL A 84 -14.67 9.75 10.43
C VAL A 84 -16.04 9.24 9.95
N SER A 85 -16.71 10.03 9.12
CA SER A 85 -17.98 9.62 8.52
C SER A 85 -17.78 8.45 7.55
N GLU A 86 -18.76 7.55 7.51
CA GLU A 86 -18.76 6.39 6.60
C GLU A 86 -18.59 6.82 5.14
N ALA A 87 -19.23 7.92 4.74
CA ALA A 87 -19.11 8.47 3.39
C ALA A 87 -17.68 8.90 3.04
N ALA A 88 -16.98 9.57 3.97
CA ALA A 88 -15.59 9.99 3.76
C ALA A 88 -14.65 8.78 3.69
N PHE A 89 -14.85 7.80 4.57
CA PHE A 89 -14.08 6.56 4.55
C PHE A 89 -14.31 5.75 3.26
N SER A 90 -15.57 5.59 2.84
CA SER A 90 -15.96 4.87 1.62
C SER A 90 -15.36 5.50 0.35
N ALA A 91 -15.34 6.83 0.27
CA ALA A 91 -14.68 7.54 -0.83
C ALA A 91 -13.16 7.28 -0.88
N CYS A 92 -12.50 7.19 0.28
CA CYS A 92 -11.08 6.83 0.36
C CYS A 92 -10.84 5.36 0.02
N MET A 93 -11.73 4.45 0.44
CA MET A 93 -11.67 3.03 0.09
C MET A 93 -11.85 2.79 -1.40
N THR A 94 -12.70 3.57 -2.06
CA THR A 94 -12.87 3.52 -3.52
C THR A 94 -11.57 3.88 -4.25
N ARG A 95 -10.88 4.93 -3.79
CA ARG A 95 -9.55 5.30 -4.32
C ARG A 95 -8.50 4.22 -4.06
N HIS A 96 -8.49 3.65 -2.85
CA HIS A 96 -7.62 2.53 -2.51
C HIS A 96 -7.81 1.34 -3.47
N ALA A 97 -9.07 0.98 -3.77
CA ALA A 97 -9.37 -0.07 -4.73
C ALA A 97 -8.83 0.25 -6.13
N SER A 98 -8.90 1.52 -6.58
CA SER A 98 -8.29 1.95 -7.85
C SER A 98 -6.76 1.79 -7.84
N TYR A 99 -6.08 2.21 -6.78
CA TYR A 99 -4.63 2.03 -6.63
C TYR A 99 -4.22 0.55 -6.68
N MET A 100 -4.97 -0.32 -6.01
CA MET A 100 -4.76 -1.77 -6.04
C MET A 100 -4.95 -2.34 -7.45
N GLN A 101 -6.02 -1.94 -8.15
CA GLN A 101 -6.29 -2.38 -9.52
C GLN A 101 -5.17 -1.97 -10.49
N GLU A 102 -4.67 -0.74 -10.38
CA GLU A 102 -3.58 -0.24 -11.21
C GLU A 102 -2.26 -0.98 -10.91
N SER A 103 -1.90 -1.05 -9.62
CA SER A 103 -0.64 -1.66 -9.15
C SER A 103 -0.53 -3.16 -9.44
N THR A 104 -1.66 -3.84 -9.54
CA THR A 104 -1.73 -5.29 -9.78
C THR A 104 -1.99 -5.64 -11.26
N GLN A 105 -2.03 -4.65 -12.15
CA GLN A 105 -2.38 -4.83 -13.56
C GLN A 105 -3.75 -5.49 -13.74
N ARG A 106 -4.73 -5.05 -12.93
CA ARG A 106 -6.10 -5.54 -12.87
C ARG A 106 -6.20 -7.01 -12.50
N CYS A 107 -5.38 -7.44 -11.54
CA CYS A 107 -5.58 -8.72 -10.89
C CYS A 107 -6.87 -8.69 -10.06
N ASP A 108 -7.48 -9.85 -9.86
CA ASP A 108 -8.65 -9.98 -9.00
C ASP A 108 -8.29 -9.63 -7.54
N ILE A 109 -9.00 -8.67 -6.96
CA ILE A 109 -8.82 -8.28 -5.55
C ILE A 109 -9.90 -8.98 -4.73
N SER A 110 -9.69 -10.29 -4.51
CA SER A 110 -10.60 -11.15 -3.76
C SER A 110 -10.00 -11.57 -2.42
N TYR A 111 -10.86 -12.04 -1.52
CA TYR A 111 -10.47 -12.62 -0.23
C TYR A 111 -9.37 -13.67 -0.39
N THR A 112 -9.49 -14.56 -1.38
CA THR A 112 -8.49 -15.59 -1.67
C THR A 112 -7.12 -14.99 -1.97
N ASN A 113 -7.06 -13.93 -2.79
CA ASN A 113 -5.80 -13.25 -3.08
C ASN A 113 -5.24 -12.49 -1.87
N SER A 114 -6.11 -11.95 -0.99
CA SER A 114 -5.67 -11.37 0.28
C SER A 114 -5.04 -12.40 1.22
N ILE A 115 -5.58 -13.62 1.27
CA ILE A 115 -4.96 -14.73 2.02
C ILE A 115 -3.61 -15.12 1.40
N HIS A 116 -3.51 -15.13 0.08
CA HIS A 116 -2.22 -15.36 -0.59
C HIS A 116 -1.20 -14.27 -0.27
N ASP A 117 -1.59 -12.99 -0.25
CA ASP A 117 -0.71 -11.88 0.13
C ASP A 117 -0.20 -12.07 1.58
N LEU A 118 -1.10 -12.30 2.53
CA LEU A 118 -0.74 -12.58 3.93
C LEU A 118 0.24 -13.76 4.04
N LYS A 119 -0.03 -14.85 3.33
CA LYS A 119 0.85 -16.02 3.29
C LYS A 119 2.24 -15.64 2.75
N LEU A 120 2.32 -14.87 1.67
CA LEU A 120 3.61 -14.43 1.11
C LEU A 120 4.38 -13.55 2.10
N LEU A 121 3.71 -12.69 2.85
CA LEU A 121 4.34 -11.88 3.90
C LEU A 121 4.86 -12.75 5.06
N LEU A 122 4.07 -13.71 5.53
CA LEU A 122 4.48 -14.65 6.57
C LEU A 122 5.66 -15.54 6.12
N MET A 123 5.66 -15.98 4.87
CA MET A 123 6.77 -16.76 4.31
C MET A 123 8.05 -15.93 4.20
N ARG A 124 7.95 -14.65 3.82
CA ARG A 124 9.11 -13.74 3.84
C ARG A 124 9.66 -13.60 5.24
N PHE A 125 8.80 -13.36 6.23
CA PHE A 125 9.19 -13.28 7.64
C PHE A 125 9.88 -14.57 8.10
N ALA A 126 9.28 -15.74 7.84
CA ALA A 126 9.80 -17.04 8.26
C ALA A 126 11.16 -17.39 7.64
N TRP A 127 11.47 -16.86 6.45
CA TRP A 127 12.76 -17.02 5.78
C TRP A 127 13.71 -15.84 5.97
N GLU A 128 13.42 -14.94 6.92
CA GLU A 128 14.25 -13.74 7.19
C GLU A 128 14.50 -12.88 5.94
N ARG A 129 13.57 -12.95 4.97
CA ARG A 129 13.63 -12.14 3.75
C ARG A 129 13.16 -10.74 4.08
N SER A 130 13.80 -9.76 3.47
CA SER A 130 13.47 -8.36 3.67
C SER A 130 12.10 -8.02 3.08
N PHE A 131 11.29 -7.27 3.83
CA PHE A 131 10.11 -6.58 3.29
C PHE A 131 10.51 -5.34 2.46
N HIS A 132 11.77 -4.91 2.57
CA HIS A 132 12.29 -3.70 1.95
C HIS A 132 12.74 -3.87 0.51
N ASP A 133 13.02 -5.10 0.07
CA ASP A 133 13.47 -5.36 -1.31
C ASP A 133 12.45 -4.82 -2.33
N ASP A 134 11.17 -4.86 -1.96
CA ASP A 134 10.07 -4.42 -2.80
C ASP A 134 9.76 -2.93 -2.67
N ALA A 135 10.01 -2.31 -1.52
CA ALA A 135 9.67 -0.90 -1.26
C ALA A 135 10.88 0.06 -1.30
N GLY A 136 12.12 -0.41 -1.37
CA GLY A 136 13.29 0.41 -1.74
C GLY A 136 13.88 1.34 -0.67
N GLY A 137 13.77 1.05 0.64
CA GLY A 137 14.48 1.81 1.69
C GLY A 137 14.53 1.14 3.08
N GLY A 138 15.71 1.20 3.74
CA GLY A 138 16.01 0.96 5.18
C GLY A 138 15.88 -0.48 5.74
N VAL A 139 16.94 -1.08 6.29
CA VAL A 139 17.01 -2.50 6.75
C VAL A 139 16.08 -2.86 7.92
N TYR A 140 15.26 -3.92 7.76
CA TYR A 140 14.87 -4.81 8.87
C TYR A 140 14.91 -6.27 8.41
N THR A 141 16.11 -6.84 8.39
CA THR A 141 16.27 -8.27 8.66
C THR A 141 16.05 -8.42 10.17
N PHE A 142 14.93 -9.01 10.60
CA PHE A 142 14.80 -9.46 11.97
C PHE A 142 15.80 -10.61 12.16
N ARG A 143 17.00 -10.30 12.64
CA ARG A 143 17.85 -11.31 13.29
C ARG A 143 17.29 -11.51 14.69
N PHE A 144 16.79 -12.69 14.97
CA PHE A 144 16.62 -13.17 16.35
C PHE A 144 17.99 -13.38 17.00
#